data_AF-A0A9N9GB17-F1
#
_entry.id   AF-A0A9N9GB17-F1
#
_cell.length_a   1.000
_cell.length_b   1.000
_cell.length_c   1.000
_cell.angle_alpha   90.00
_cell.angle_beta   90.00
_cell.angle_gamma   90.00
#
_symmetry.space_group_name_H-M   'P 1'
#
loop_
_entity.id
_entity.type
_entity.pdbx_description
1 polymer ?
#
loop_
_entity_poly.entity_id
_entity_poly.type
_entity_poly.pdbx_seq_one_letter_code
_entity_poly.pdbx_strand_id
1 'polypeptide(L)'
;MTKGTSRTTRSASQGTSATRSISQNTNDIHWKSLSPKTRQHIHDLILSSVPVVLNSIRGTKRKDNLQELLNKLITKIDEKLETLQVPKTSKNSNFDYTKLHSQNRALELTLAQELEQISQMEMQLEHEKLQSLAIFRSDKKAVDSRNKMLQRNKLHPLLKEEVEDLVEIDEELIKFHFKPSLRDKSSCLYDDDQLCEIEKSLSLHLRSIEKNTQTIDDLVNEIDEAENSLLQLMKNAGLDDKLVEKVCL
;
A
#
# COMPACT_ATOMS: atom_id res chain seq x y z
N MET A 1 3.52 19.68 45.67
CA MET A 1 3.81 18.23 45.58
C MET A 1 2.45 17.55 45.77
N THR A 2 1.84 16.82 44.85
CA THR A 2 2.30 15.86 43.85
C THR A 2 1.35 15.90 42.62
N LYS A 3 1.92 15.68 41.44
CA LYS A 3 1.22 15.67 40.14
C LYS A 3 0.52 14.33 39.94
N GLY A 4 -0.77 14.35 39.62
CA GLY A 4 -1.53 13.19 39.16
C GLY A 4 -1.47 13.11 37.63
N THR A 5 -0.75 12.12 37.12
CA THR A 5 -0.69 11.76 35.71
C THR A 5 -1.77 10.70 35.44
N SER A 6 -2.77 11.03 34.64
CA SER A 6 -3.69 10.04 34.06
C SER A 6 -3.66 10.19 32.55
N ARG A 7 -2.93 9.26 31.92
CA ARG A 7 -2.73 9.11 30.49
C ARG A 7 -3.98 8.43 29.92
N THR A 8 -4.84 9.18 29.22
CA THR A 8 -6.00 8.61 28.51
C THR A 8 -5.52 8.01 27.19
N THR A 9 -5.41 6.70 27.14
CA THR A 9 -5.22 5.95 25.89
C THR A 9 -6.54 5.90 25.12
N ARG A 10 -6.57 6.51 23.93
CA ARG A 10 -7.64 6.34 22.93
C ARG A 10 -7.56 4.94 22.33
N SER A 11 -8.50 4.08 22.66
CA SER A 11 -8.71 2.80 22.00
C SER A 11 -9.45 3.04 20.68
N ALA A 12 -8.76 2.79 19.55
CA ALA A 12 -9.38 2.72 18.24
C ALA A 12 -10.26 1.47 18.17
N SER A 13 -11.58 1.65 18.24
CA SER A 13 -12.53 0.58 17.94
C SER A 13 -12.63 0.44 16.42
N GLN A 14 -11.93 -0.54 15.87
CA GLN A 14 -12.20 -1.06 14.54
C GLN A 14 -13.66 -1.57 14.53
N GLY A 15 -14.53 -0.87 13.81
CA GLY A 15 -15.87 -1.35 13.51
C GLY A 15 -15.77 -2.50 12.51
N THR A 16 -15.82 -3.73 12.99
CA THR A 16 -16.05 -4.88 12.11
C THR A 16 -17.52 -4.88 11.72
N SER A 17 -17.82 -4.62 10.45
CA SER A 17 -19.14 -4.85 9.88
C SER A 17 -19.40 -6.36 9.87
N ALA A 18 -19.93 -6.87 10.98
CA ALA A 18 -20.35 -8.26 11.10
C ALA A 18 -21.64 -8.46 10.28
N THR A 19 -21.49 -8.85 9.01
CA THR A 19 -22.60 -9.40 8.23
C THR A 19 -22.99 -10.73 8.84
N ARG A 20 -24.07 -10.72 9.64
CA ARG A 20 -24.65 -11.93 10.22
C ARG A 20 -25.16 -12.82 9.08
N SER A 21 -24.41 -13.87 8.77
CA SER A 21 -24.87 -14.93 7.86
C SER A 21 -26.06 -15.65 8.50
N ILE A 22 -27.27 -15.35 8.02
CA ILE A 22 -28.50 -16.00 8.48
C ILE A 22 -28.61 -17.33 7.74
N SER A 23 -28.61 -18.44 8.48
CA SER A 23 -28.76 -19.78 7.91
C SER A 23 -30.14 -19.93 7.26
N GLN A 24 -30.18 -20.49 6.04
CA GLN A 24 -31.41 -20.61 5.24
C GLN A 24 -32.56 -21.29 6.01
N ASN A 25 -32.25 -22.24 6.89
CA ASN A 25 -33.23 -22.96 7.71
C ASN A 25 -33.92 -22.11 8.80
N THR A 26 -33.39 -20.93 9.16
CA THR A 26 -34.06 -20.03 10.14
C THR A 26 -35.05 -19.06 9.49
N ASN A 27 -35.03 -18.93 8.17
CA ASN A 27 -35.96 -18.05 7.44
C ASN A 27 -37.37 -18.67 7.33
N ASP A 28 -37.46 -19.98 7.11
CA ASP A 28 -38.75 -20.67 6.90
C ASP A 28 -39.66 -20.68 8.14
N ILE A 29 -39.11 -20.51 9.35
CA ILE A 29 -39.85 -20.62 10.62
C ILE A 29 -40.76 -19.39 10.87
N HIS A 30 -40.54 -18.27 10.16
CA HIS A 30 -41.21 -17.01 10.47
C HIS A 30 -41.91 -16.33 9.29
N TRP A 31 -41.79 -16.84 8.08
CA TRP A 31 -42.41 -16.22 6.90
C TRP A 31 -43.82 -16.77 6.75
N LYS A 32 -44.79 -15.88 6.57
CA LYS A 32 -46.21 -16.25 6.39
C LYS A 32 -46.59 -16.03 4.94
N SER A 33 -47.52 -16.84 4.45
CA SER A 33 -48.17 -16.55 3.16
C SER A 33 -48.85 -15.19 3.22
N LEU A 34 -48.90 -14.53 2.06
CA LEU A 34 -49.53 -13.22 1.92
C LEU A 34 -51.00 -13.28 2.37
N SER A 35 -51.47 -12.24 3.07
CA SER A 35 -52.87 -12.19 3.48
C SER A 35 -53.79 -12.12 2.25
N PRO A 36 -54.98 -12.76 2.27
CA PRO A 36 -55.88 -12.75 1.11
C PRO A 36 -56.33 -11.32 0.74
N LYS A 37 -56.44 -10.42 1.73
CA LYS A 37 -56.77 -9.00 1.50
C LYS A 37 -55.66 -8.29 0.73
N THR A 38 -54.40 -8.55 1.07
CA THR A 38 -53.25 -7.96 0.39
C THR A 38 -53.09 -8.53 -1.02
N ARG A 39 -53.34 -9.83 -1.20
CA ARG A 39 -53.34 -10.47 -2.53
C ARG A 39 -54.39 -9.84 -3.44
N GLN A 40 -55.62 -9.66 -2.94
CA GLN A 40 -56.68 -8.99 -3.69
C GLN A 40 -56.29 -7.56 -4.05
N HIS A 41 -55.70 -6.81 -3.11
CA HIS A 41 -55.27 -5.45 -3.38
C HIS A 41 -54.20 -5.36 -4.48
N ILE A 42 -53.21 -6.27 -4.48
CA ILE A 42 -52.18 -6.34 -5.53
C ILE A 42 -52.82 -6.70 -6.89
N HIS A 43 -53.73 -7.68 -6.89
CA HIS A 43 -54.47 -8.08 -8.08
C HIS A 43 -55.28 -6.89 -8.67
N ASP A 44 -55.98 -6.14 -7.83
CA ASP A 44 -56.73 -4.95 -8.24
C ASP A 44 -55.81 -3.85 -8.79
N LEU A 45 -54.62 -3.67 -8.18
CA LEU A 45 -53.58 -2.74 -8.66
C LEU A 45 -53.09 -3.12 -10.06
N ILE A 46 -52.81 -4.40 -10.29
CA ILE A 46 -52.38 -4.90 -11.60
C ILE A 46 -53.51 -4.70 -12.61
N LEU A 47 -54.75 -5.06 -12.28
CA LEU A 47 -55.90 -4.83 -13.15
C LEU A 47 -56.10 -3.35 -13.48
N SER A 48 -55.88 -2.43 -12.54
CA SER A 48 -55.98 -0.99 -12.81
C SER A 48 -54.95 -0.47 -13.82
N SER A 49 -53.81 -1.16 -13.95
CA SER A 49 -52.75 -0.81 -14.91
C SER A 49 -52.98 -1.36 -16.33
N VAL A 50 -53.76 -2.44 -16.46
CA VAL A 50 -54.04 -3.11 -17.74
C VAL A 50 -54.66 -2.18 -18.80
N PRO A 51 -55.67 -1.34 -18.49
CA PRO A 51 -56.23 -0.39 -19.44
C PRO A 51 -55.21 0.61 -19.98
N VAL A 52 -54.27 1.07 -19.14
CA VAL A 52 -53.24 2.04 -19.54
C VAL A 52 -52.34 1.42 -20.62
N VAL A 53 -51.91 0.17 -20.42
CA VAL A 53 -51.07 -0.56 -21.37
C VAL A 53 -51.84 -0.87 -22.66
N LEU A 54 -53.10 -1.33 -22.56
CA LEU A 54 -53.93 -1.63 -23.73
C LEU A 54 -54.25 -0.37 -24.56
N ASN A 55 -54.38 0.79 -23.92
CA ASN A 55 -54.61 2.06 -24.61
C ASN A 55 -53.36 2.60 -25.32
N SER A 56 -52.16 2.19 -24.92
CA SER A 56 -50.90 2.58 -25.58
C SER A 56 -50.73 1.93 -26.97
N ILE A 57 -51.39 0.80 -27.23
CA ILE A 57 -51.24 0.05 -28.48
C ILE A 57 -52.30 0.44 -29.50
N ARG A 58 -51.89 0.65 -30.76
CA ARG A 58 -52.79 0.85 -31.90
C ARG A 58 -53.04 -0.48 -32.64
N GLY A 59 -54.30 -0.75 -32.98
CA GLY A 59 -54.75 -1.92 -33.74
C GLY A 59 -55.42 -3.01 -32.91
N THR A 60 -56.63 -3.43 -33.31
CA THR A 60 -57.51 -4.38 -32.57
C THR A 60 -56.86 -5.75 -32.37
N LYS A 61 -56.34 -6.37 -33.44
CA LYS A 61 -55.67 -7.69 -33.35
C LYS A 61 -54.48 -7.71 -32.39
N ARG A 62 -53.73 -6.62 -32.29
CA ARG A 62 -52.59 -6.50 -31.36
C ARG A 62 -53.06 -6.28 -29.92
N LYS A 63 -54.17 -5.56 -29.72
CA LYS A 63 -54.81 -5.41 -28.41
C LYS A 63 -55.34 -6.74 -27.89
N ASP A 64 -56.00 -7.53 -28.73
CA ASP A 64 -56.56 -8.83 -28.33
C ASP A 64 -55.43 -9.81 -27.92
N ASN A 65 -54.36 -9.89 -28.72
CA ASN A 65 -53.19 -10.70 -28.39
C ASN A 65 -52.49 -10.23 -27.09
N LEU A 66 -52.35 -8.91 -26.90
CA LEU A 66 -51.77 -8.35 -25.68
C LEU A 66 -52.67 -8.64 -24.47
N GLN A 67 -53.98 -8.54 -24.62
CA GLN A 67 -54.94 -8.82 -23.56
C GLN A 67 -54.86 -10.29 -23.13
N GLU A 68 -54.73 -11.22 -24.08
CA GLU A 68 -54.52 -12.64 -23.77
C GLU A 68 -53.20 -12.87 -23.02
N LEU A 69 -52.10 -12.21 -23.44
CA LEU A 69 -50.82 -12.28 -22.76
C LEU A 69 -50.85 -11.67 -21.36
N LEU A 70 -51.51 -10.52 -21.19
CA LEU A 70 -51.70 -9.84 -19.91
C LEU A 70 -52.53 -10.72 -18.97
N ASN A 71 -53.60 -11.34 -19.45
CA ASN A 71 -54.41 -12.26 -18.64
C ASN A 71 -53.57 -13.47 -18.19
N LYS A 72 -52.77 -14.08 -19.09
CA LYS A 72 -51.83 -15.16 -18.72
C LYS A 72 -50.77 -14.70 -17.72
N LEU A 73 -50.34 -13.44 -17.79
CA LEU A 73 -49.40 -12.87 -16.84
C LEU A 73 -50.05 -12.67 -15.47
N ILE A 74 -51.28 -12.15 -15.43
CA ILE A 74 -52.05 -11.94 -14.20
C ILE A 74 -52.25 -13.28 -13.48
N THR A 75 -52.69 -14.33 -14.19
CA THR A 75 -52.88 -15.66 -13.60
C THR A 75 -51.57 -16.22 -13.03
N LYS A 76 -50.45 -16.06 -13.74
CA LYS A 76 -49.13 -16.46 -13.25
C LYS A 76 -48.70 -15.66 -12.02
N ILE A 77 -49.00 -14.36 -11.98
CA ILE A 77 -48.71 -13.53 -10.82
C ILE A 77 -49.55 -13.98 -9.62
N ASP A 78 -50.84 -14.27 -9.81
CA ASP A 78 -51.71 -14.74 -8.73
C ASP A 78 -51.23 -16.08 -8.15
N GLU A 79 -50.86 -17.04 -9.00
CA GLU A 79 -50.25 -18.32 -8.58
C GLU A 79 -48.96 -18.10 -7.79
N LYS A 80 -48.14 -17.13 -8.21
CA LYS A 80 -46.88 -16.79 -7.51
C LYS A 80 -47.13 -16.05 -6.20
N LEU A 81 -48.12 -15.16 -6.14
CA LEU A 81 -48.50 -14.46 -4.92
C LEU A 81 -49.07 -15.41 -3.86
N GLU A 82 -49.73 -16.49 -4.27
CA GLU A 82 -50.22 -17.53 -3.36
C GLU A 82 -49.10 -18.35 -2.74
N THR A 83 -48.04 -18.62 -3.51
CA THR A 83 -46.85 -19.37 -3.07
C THR A 83 -45.79 -18.47 -2.41
N LEU A 84 -45.92 -17.15 -2.52
CA LEU A 84 -44.98 -16.19 -1.97
C LEU A 84 -45.09 -16.15 -0.44
N GLN A 85 -44.01 -16.57 0.21
CA GLN A 85 -43.83 -16.37 1.64
C GLN A 85 -43.22 -14.99 1.88
N VAL A 86 -43.80 -14.23 2.80
CA VAL A 86 -43.37 -12.87 3.13
C VAL A 86 -42.95 -12.82 4.59
N PRO A 87 -41.84 -12.15 4.93
CA PRO A 87 -41.46 -11.94 6.33
C PRO A 87 -42.62 -11.31 7.10
N LYS A 88 -42.81 -11.71 8.36
CA LYS A 88 -43.72 -11.00 9.27
C LYS A 88 -43.21 -9.57 9.43
N THR A 89 -43.78 -8.63 8.68
CA THR A 89 -43.61 -7.21 8.98
C THR A 89 -44.21 -7.00 10.36
N SER A 90 -43.35 -6.72 11.34
CA SER A 90 -43.79 -6.29 12.67
C SER A 90 -44.86 -5.21 12.48
N LYS A 91 -45.98 -5.32 13.18
CA LYS A 91 -47.06 -4.30 13.17
C LYS A 91 -46.55 -2.89 13.54
N ASN A 92 -45.32 -2.78 14.05
CA ASN A 92 -44.65 -1.55 14.45
C ASN A 92 -43.55 -1.10 13.47
N SER A 93 -43.24 -1.89 12.44
CA SER A 93 -42.30 -1.48 11.39
C SER A 93 -43.11 -0.83 10.28
N ASN A 94 -43.25 0.50 10.36
CA ASN A 94 -43.61 1.30 9.19
C ASN A 94 -42.43 1.21 8.21
N PHE A 95 -42.40 0.14 7.42
CA PHE A 95 -41.44 -0.02 6.33
C PHE A 95 -41.81 0.97 5.24
N ASP A 96 -41.28 2.18 5.37
CA ASP A 96 -41.44 3.24 4.40
C ASP A 96 -40.45 3.02 3.24
N TYR A 97 -40.96 2.37 2.19
CA TYR A 97 -40.19 2.14 0.97
C TYR A 97 -39.66 3.44 0.37
N THR A 98 -40.40 4.54 0.47
CA THR A 98 -39.99 5.82 -0.13
C THR A 98 -38.78 6.40 0.60
N LYS A 99 -38.77 6.29 1.94
CA LYS A 99 -37.63 6.67 2.77
C LYS A 99 -36.42 5.75 2.54
N LEU A 100 -36.62 4.45 2.41
CA LEU A 100 -35.53 3.53 2.11
C LEU A 100 -34.94 3.79 0.72
N HIS A 101 -35.80 4.06 -0.27
CA HIS A 101 -35.38 4.37 -1.63
C HIS A 101 -34.60 5.69 -1.70
N SER A 102 -35.05 6.73 -0.98
CA SER A 102 -34.31 8.00 -0.91
C SER A 102 -32.95 7.86 -0.21
N GLN A 103 -32.87 7.05 0.85
CA GLN A 103 -31.61 6.72 1.50
C GLN A 103 -30.67 5.96 0.57
N ASN A 104 -31.18 4.97 -0.17
CA ASN A 104 -30.36 4.22 -1.12
C ASN A 104 -29.81 5.14 -2.22
N ARG A 105 -30.66 5.99 -2.81
CA ARG A 105 -30.23 6.98 -3.79
C ARG A 105 -29.18 7.96 -3.25
N ALA A 106 -29.32 8.39 -2.00
CA ALA A 106 -28.32 9.25 -1.37
C ALA A 106 -26.98 8.54 -1.23
N LEU A 107 -26.98 7.26 -0.83
CA LEU A 107 -25.76 6.45 -0.72
C LEU A 107 -25.13 6.19 -2.09
N GLU A 108 -25.92 5.91 -3.12
CA GLU A 108 -25.44 5.75 -4.50
C GLU A 108 -24.75 7.02 -5.01
N LEU A 109 -25.30 8.20 -4.69
CA LEU A 109 -24.69 9.49 -5.05
C LEU A 109 -23.38 9.73 -4.31
N THR A 110 -23.34 9.48 -2.99
CA THR A 110 -22.11 9.61 -2.20
C THR A 110 -21.03 8.65 -2.72
N LEU A 111 -21.40 7.40 -3.02
CA LEU A 111 -20.47 6.41 -3.55
C LEU A 111 -19.89 6.86 -4.90
N ALA A 112 -20.73 7.38 -5.81
CA ALA A 112 -20.27 7.89 -7.09
C ALA A 112 -19.26 9.05 -6.91
N GLN A 113 -19.54 9.97 -5.98
CA GLN A 113 -18.64 11.07 -5.66
C GLN A 113 -17.31 10.60 -5.07
N GLU A 114 -17.33 9.64 -4.15
CA GLU A 114 -16.12 9.05 -3.55
C GLU A 114 -15.27 8.33 -4.60
N LEU A 115 -15.90 7.57 -5.51
CA LEU A 115 -15.19 6.90 -6.60
C LEU A 115 -14.53 7.89 -7.56
N GLU A 116 -15.20 9.00 -7.87
CA GLU A 116 -14.63 10.08 -8.69
C GLU A 116 -13.42 10.71 -7.98
N GLN A 117 -13.53 10.98 -6.68
CA GLN A 117 -12.42 11.51 -5.88
C GLN A 117 -11.22 10.55 -5.85
N ILE A 118 -11.47 9.25 -5.68
CA ILE A 118 -10.41 8.23 -5.72
C ILE A 118 -9.72 8.24 -7.08
N SER A 119 -10.48 8.25 -8.18
CA SER A 119 -9.91 8.29 -9.53
C SER A 119 -9.04 9.53 -9.77
N GLN A 120 -9.46 10.69 -9.27
CA GLN A 120 -8.64 11.91 -9.35
C GLN A 120 -7.33 11.80 -8.55
N MET A 121 -7.39 11.24 -7.34
CA MET A 121 -6.20 11.03 -6.50
C MET A 121 -5.24 10.00 -7.13
N GLU A 122 -5.76 8.94 -7.72
CA GLU A 122 -4.93 7.95 -8.42
C GLU A 122 -4.19 8.56 -9.61
N MET A 123 -4.88 9.41 -10.38
CA MET A 123 -4.27 10.14 -11.50
C MET A 123 -3.17 11.11 -11.02
N GLN A 124 -3.41 11.84 -9.92
CA GLN A 124 -2.40 12.72 -9.33
C GLN A 124 -1.19 11.92 -8.84
N LEU A 125 -1.41 10.79 -8.17
CA LEU A 125 -0.34 9.91 -7.69
C LEU A 125 0.50 9.37 -8.86
N GLU A 126 -0.14 8.96 -9.96
CA GLU A 126 0.58 8.51 -11.15
C GLU A 126 1.42 9.63 -11.76
N HIS A 127 0.86 10.84 -11.84
CA HIS A 127 1.57 12.01 -12.34
C HIS A 127 2.80 12.36 -11.47
N GLU A 128 2.64 12.39 -10.15
CA GLU A 128 3.73 12.65 -9.20
C GLU A 128 4.81 11.56 -9.26
N LYS A 129 4.44 10.29 -9.41
CA LYS A 129 5.39 9.19 -9.59
C LYS A 129 6.21 9.36 -10.88
N LEU A 130 5.56 9.72 -11.98
CA LEU A 130 6.26 9.96 -13.24
C LEU A 130 7.19 11.18 -13.14
N GLN A 131 6.73 12.26 -12.51
CA GLN A 131 7.51 13.48 -12.33
C GLN A 131 8.73 13.25 -11.42
N SER A 132 8.54 12.60 -10.27
CA SER A 132 9.62 12.27 -9.33
C SER A 132 10.66 11.33 -9.96
N LEU A 133 10.22 10.32 -10.72
CA LEU A 133 11.14 9.44 -11.46
C LEU A 133 11.91 10.21 -12.55
N ALA A 134 11.27 11.16 -13.24
CA ALA A 134 11.93 11.98 -14.24
C ALA A 134 13.01 12.87 -13.60
N ILE A 135 12.69 13.54 -12.49
CA ILE A 135 13.63 14.37 -11.72
C ILE A 135 14.80 13.51 -11.20
N PHE A 136 14.50 12.36 -10.60
CA PHE A 136 15.54 11.47 -10.10
C PHE A 136 16.47 10.98 -11.21
N ARG A 137 15.94 10.68 -12.41
CA ARG A 137 16.74 10.30 -13.58
C ARG A 137 17.61 11.46 -14.07
N SER A 138 17.10 12.69 -14.11
CA SER A 138 17.91 13.85 -14.50
C SER A 138 19.03 14.13 -13.49
N ASP A 139 18.73 14.04 -12.19
CA ASP A 139 19.69 14.29 -11.12
C ASP A 139 20.78 13.24 -11.11
N LYS A 140 20.41 11.95 -11.27
CA LYS A 140 21.38 10.86 -11.45
C LYS A 140 22.31 11.13 -12.64
N LYS A 141 21.75 11.55 -13.79
CA LYS A 141 22.56 11.85 -14.98
C LYS A 141 23.51 13.04 -14.75
N ALA A 142 23.07 14.06 -14.02
CA ALA A 142 23.89 15.21 -13.68
C ALA A 142 25.05 14.83 -12.73
N VAL A 143 24.77 14.01 -11.71
CA VAL A 143 25.76 13.48 -10.78
C VAL A 143 26.77 12.60 -11.51
N ASP A 144 26.30 11.66 -12.35
CA ASP A 144 27.16 10.77 -13.13
C ASP A 144 28.08 11.56 -14.07
N SER A 145 27.54 12.59 -14.76
CA SER A 145 28.33 13.46 -15.63
C SER A 145 29.38 14.26 -14.85
N ARG A 146 29.00 14.81 -13.69
CA ARG A 146 29.94 15.52 -12.81
C ARG A 146 31.03 14.59 -12.31
N ASN A 147 30.68 13.38 -11.90
CA ASN A 147 31.63 12.38 -11.42
C ASN A 147 32.60 12.00 -12.55
N LYS A 148 32.11 11.66 -13.75
CA LYS A 148 32.95 11.39 -14.93
C LYS A 148 33.91 12.54 -15.25
N MET A 149 33.44 13.79 -15.18
CA MET A 149 34.29 14.96 -15.40
C MET A 149 35.36 15.11 -14.30
N LEU A 150 34.99 14.92 -13.03
CA LEU A 150 35.94 14.96 -11.92
C LEU A 150 36.99 13.85 -12.02
N GLN A 151 36.60 12.64 -12.42
CA GLN A 151 37.54 11.56 -12.68
C GLN A 151 38.50 11.94 -13.83
N ARG A 152 37.99 12.40 -14.98
CA ARG A 152 38.83 12.86 -16.10
C ARG A 152 39.76 14.02 -15.74
N ASN A 153 39.33 14.93 -14.87
CA ASN A 153 40.12 16.10 -14.48
C ASN A 153 41.19 15.78 -13.43
N LYS A 154 41.00 14.73 -12.63
CA LYS A 154 41.99 14.25 -11.65
C LYS A 154 43.03 13.30 -12.29
N LEU A 155 42.76 12.81 -13.49
CA LEU A 155 43.67 11.94 -14.24
C LEU A 155 44.73 12.76 -15.01
N HIS A 156 45.97 12.26 -14.97
CA HIS A 156 47.10 12.82 -15.70
C HIS A 156 46.85 12.80 -17.22
N PRO A 157 47.34 13.75 -18.03
CA PRO A 157 47.01 13.85 -19.46
C PRO A 157 47.22 12.58 -20.29
N LEU A 158 48.19 11.73 -19.93
CA LEU A 158 48.43 10.44 -20.59
C LEU A 158 47.37 9.35 -20.29
N LEU A 159 46.62 9.45 -19.19
CA LEU A 159 45.58 8.48 -18.80
C LEU A 159 44.18 8.85 -19.33
N LYS A 160 44.06 9.93 -20.11
CA LYS A 160 42.76 10.39 -20.63
C LYS A 160 42.28 9.59 -21.85
N GLU A 161 43.19 8.92 -22.55
CA GLU A 161 42.87 8.09 -23.72
C GLU A 161 42.61 6.62 -23.37
N GLU A 162 43.14 6.10 -22.24
CA GLU A 162 43.06 4.67 -21.92
C GLU A 162 41.83 4.25 -21.10
N VAL A 163 41.11 5.16 -20.43
CA VAL A 163 39.97 4.82 -19.55
C VAL A 163 38.67 4.48 -20.32
N GLU A 164 38.71 4.38 -21.65
CA GLU A 164 37.59 3.80 -22.40
C GLU A 164 37.54 2.28 -22.24
N ASP A 165 38.68 1.64 -21.90
CA ASP A 165 38.79 0.22 -21.61
C ASP A 165 39.46 0.00 -20.25
N LEU A 166 38.87 -0.85 -19.41
CA LEU A 166 39.39 -1.38 -18.13
C LEU A 166 39.12 -0.54 -16.87
N VAL A 167 38.00 -0.87 -16.23
CA VAL A 167 37.75 -0.62 -14.80
C VAL A 167 38.16 -1.88 -14.04
N GLU A 168 39.21 -1.78 -13.23
CA GLU A 168 39.41 -2.68 -12.08
C GLU A 168 39.57 -1.76 -10.86
N ILE A 169 38.60 -1.84 -9.94
CA ILE A 169 38.52 -0.96 -8.78
C ILE A 169 39.46 -1.52 -7.73
N ASP A 170 40.47 -0.72 -7.37
CA ASP A 170 41.40 -1.00 -6.29
C ASP A 170 40.72 -0.81 -4.92
N GLU A 171 40.53 -1.92 -4.20
CA GLU A 171 39.81 -1.99 -2.91
C GLU A 171 40.54 -1.21 -1.79
N GLU A 172 41.83 -0.92 -1.95
CA GLU A 172 42.62 -0.17 -0.95
C GLU A 172 42.21 1.31 -0.85
N LEU A 173 41.73 1.92 -1.93
CA LEU A 173 41.36 3.34 -1.94
C LEU A 173 40.07 3.62 -1.16
N ILE A 174 39.20 2.62 -1.01
CA ILE A 174 37.96 2.71 -0.24
C ILE A 174 38.27 2.77 1.27
N LYS A 175 39.32 2.09 1.72
CA LYS A 175 39.68 1.99 3.15
C LYS A 175 40.20 3.32 3.73
N PHE A 176 40.84 4.16 2.92
CA PHE A 176 41.48 5.40 3.40
C PHE A 176 40.50 6.58 3.53
N HIS A 177 39.39 6.59 2.77
CA HIS A 177 38.45 7.72 2.75
C HIS A 177 37.32 7.64 3.79
N PHE A 178 37.22 6.54 4.53
CA PHE A 178 36.18 6.33 5.54
C PHE A 178 36.58 6.67 6.99
N LYS A 179 37.68 7.40 7.24
CA LYS A 179 37.94 7.96 8.58
C LYS A 179 36.99 9.14 8.83
N PRO A 180 35.89 8.99 9.59
CA PRO A 180 35.02 10.11 9.91
C PRO A 180 35.73 10.88 11.02
N SER A 181 36.06 12.15 10.78
CA SER A 181 36.46 13.04 11.86
C SER A 181 35.25 13.32 12.75
N LEU A 182 34.94 12.39 13.65
CA LEU A 182 33.96 12.55 14.71
C LEU A 182 34.58 13.40 15.83
N ARG A 183 34.80 14.68 15.54
CA ARG A 183 35.03 15.68 16.58
C ARG A 183 33.69 16.31 16.94
N ASP A 184 33.12 15.80 18.01
CA ASP A 184 32.19 16.46 18.94
C ASP A 184 31.50 17.73 18.44
N LYS A 185 30.37 17.59 17.74
CA LYS A 185 29.27 18.56 17.81
C LYS A 185 27.94 17.82 17.74
N SER A 186 27.45 17.35 18.89
CA SER A 186 26.04 16.97 19.06
C SER A 186 25.18 18.24 19.11
N SER A 187 25.03 18.88 17.97
CA SER A 187 24.07 19.96 17.77
C SER A 187 23.22 19.51 16.60
N CYS A 188 22.04 18.98 16.91
CA CYS A 188 21.02 18.64 15.93
C CYS A 188 20.84 19.82 14.98
N LEU A 189 21.27 19.67 13.73
CA LEU A 189 21.30 20.76 12.74
C LEU A 189 19.92 21.04 12.14
N TYR A 190 18.90 20.28 12.56
CA TYR A 190 17.57 20.26 11.97
C TYR A 190 16.51 20.59 13.04
N ASP A 191 15.57 21.47 12.69
CA ASP A 191 14.45 21.89 13.54
C ASP A 191 13.32 20.84 13.65
N ASP A 192 13.52 19.63 13.10
CA ASP A 192 12.55 18.54 13.11
C ASP A 192 12.94 17.48 14.15
N ASP A 193 12.12 17.38 15.20
CA ASP A 193 12.28 16.45 16.31
C ASP A 193 12.37 14.98 15.85
N GLN A 194 11.67 14.61 14.76
CA GLN A 194 11.72 13.24 14.24
C GLN A 194 13.05 12.94 13.55
N LEU A 195 13.59 13.89 12.78
CA LEU A 195 14.92 13.74 12.19
C LEU A 195 16.00 13.66 13.28
N CYS A 196 15.82 14.41 14.36
CA CYS A 196 16.75 14.42 15.49
C CYS A 196 16.81 13.07 16.22
N GLU A 197 15.67 12.40 16.37
CA GLU A 197 15.61 11.04 16.92
C GLU A 197 16.28 10.02 15.99
N ILE A 198 16.10 10.15 14.68
CA ILE A 198 16.75 9.29 13.68
C ILE A 198 18.27 9.49 13.69
N GLU A 199 18.76 10.73 13.74
CA GLU A 199 20.20 11.04 13.80
C GLU A 199 20.84 10.46 15.08
N LYS A 200 20.15 10.58 16.22
CA LYS A 200 20.58 9.96 17.48
C LYS A 200 20.60 8.44 17.38
N SER A 201 19.57 7.83 16.80
CA SER A 201 19.52 6.38 16.60
C SER A 201 20.65 5.91 15.68
N LEU A 202 20.86 6.59 14.55
CA LEU A 202 21.90 6.25 13.58
C LEU A 202 23.29 6.41 14.19
N SER A 203 23.57 7.49 14.91
CA SER A 203 24.87 7.70 15.56
C SER A 203 25.15 6.65 16.65
N LEU A 204 24.12 6.22 17.40
CA LEU A 204 24.24 5.09 18.33
C LEU A 204 24.54 3.77 17.62
N HIS A 205 23.87 3.48 16.52
CA HIS A 205 24.11 2.27 15.72
C HIS A 205 25.51 2.28 15.10
N LEU A 206 25.96 3.40 14.53
CA LEU A 206 27.31 3.54 13.97
C LEU A 206 28.39 3.38 15.03
N ARG A 207 28.22 3.98 16.22
CA ARG A 207 29.14 3.77 17.36
C ARG A 207 29.17 2.32 17.83
N SER A 208 28.03 1.62 17.77
CA SER A 208 27.98 0.19 18.08
C SER A 208 28.71 -0.65 17.05
N ILE A 209 28.60 -0.31 15.76
CA ILE A 209 29.32 -0.99 14.68
C ILE A 209 30.83 -0.74 14.83
N GLU A 210 31.23 0.51 15.05
CA GLU A 210 32.63 0.90 15.28
C GLU A 210 33.25 0.12 16.45
N LYS A 211 32.52 0.01 17.56
CA LYS A 211 32.98 -0.79 18.71
C LYS A 211 33.13 -2.27 18.38
N ASN A 212 32.25 -2.82 17.54
CA ASN A 212 32.31 -4.22 17.12
C ASN A 212 33.41 -4.46 16.06
N THR A 213 33.73 -3.46 15.23
CA THR A 213 34.84 -3.56 14.27
C THR A 213 36.19 -3.31 14.91
N GLN A 214 36.26 -2.55 16.00
CA GLN A 214 37.51 -2.30 16.73
C GLN A 214 38.21 -3.61 17.14
N THR A 215 37.47 -4.63 17.57
CA THR A 215 38.07 -5.93 17.92
C THR A 215 38.65 -6.66 16.71
N ILE A 216 38.14 -6.40 15.51
CA ILE A 216 38.69 -6.95 14.27
C ILE A 216 39.95 -6.17 13.89
N ASP A 217 39.93 -4.85 14.02
CA ASP A 217 41.13 -4.02 13.80
C ASP A 217 42.25 -4.36 14.79
N ASP A 218 41.93 -4.61 16.05
CA ASP A 218 42.89 -5.05 17.07
C ASP A 218 43.50 -6.42 16.70
N LEU A 219 42.69 -7.38 16.22
CA LEU A 219 43.19 -8.66 15.72
C LEU A 219 44.08 -8.53 14.48
N VAL A 220 43.74 -7.63 13.56
CA VAL A 220 44.58 -7.36 12.38
C VAL A 220 45.92 -6.78 12.81
N ASN A 221 45.92 -5.83 13.76
CA ASN A 221 47.16 -5.28 14.29
C ASN A 221 48.00 -6.34 15.02
N GLU A 222 47.38 -7.24 15.79
CA GLU A 222 48.11 -8.36 16.43
C GLU A 222 48.69 -9.33 15.40
N ILE A 223 47.98 -9.60 14.29
CA ILE A 223 48.48 -10.42 13.18
C ILE A 223 49.66 -9.72 12.49
N ASP A 224 49.55 -8.43 12.20
CA ASP A 224 50.61 -7.64 11.59
C ASP A 224 51.85 -7.58 12.50
N GLU A 225 51.67 -7.45 13.82
CA GLU A 225 52.76 -7.51 14.80
C GLU A 225 53.41 -8.90 14.86
N ALA A 226 52.61 -9.97 14.79
CA ALA A 226 53.11 -11.34 14.74
C ALA A 226 53.86 -11.63 13.44
N GLU A 227 53.36 -11.16 12.30
CA GLU A 227 54.01 -11.26 11.00
C GLU A 227 55.34 -10.51 11.00
N ASN A 228 55.36 -9.26 11.46
CA ASN A 228 56.59 -8.47 11.57
C ASN A 228 57.61 -9.11 12.52
N SER A 229 57.16 -9.68 13.64
CA SER A 229 58.01 -10.42 14.57
C SER A 229 58.60 -11.67 13.94
N LEU A 230 57.80 -12.40 13.15
CA LEU A 230 58.24 -13.59 12.42
C LEU A 230 59.24 -13.22 11.32
N LEU A 231 58.96 -12.18 10.54
CA LEU A 231 59.89 -11.64 9.53
C LEU A 231 61.21 -11.21 10.17
N GLN A 232 61.16 -10.56 11.34
CA GLN A 232 62.36 -10.15 12.08
C GLN A 232 63.16 -11.35 12.61
N LEU A 233 62.49 -12.40 13.11
CA LEU A 233 63.15 -13.65 13.52
C LEU A 233 63.78 -14.39 12.33
N MET A 234 63.09 -14.44 11.20
CA MET A 234 63.60 -15.08 9.97
C MET A 234 64.81 -14.33 9.39
N LYS A 235 64.78 -13.00 9.46
CA LYS A 235 65.91 -12.14 9.11
C LYS A 235 67.11 -12.38 10.02
N ASN A 236 66.89 -12.47 11.33
CA ASN A 236 67.95 -12.77 12.30
C ASN A 236 68.51 -14.21 12.13
N ALA A 237 67.74 -15.12 11.54
CA ALA A 237 68.17 -16.49 11.22
C ALA A 237 68.86 -16.61 9.84
N GLY A 238 68.96 -15.52 9.06
CA GLY A 238 69.64 -15.51 7.75
C GLY A 238 68.85 -16.17 6.61
N LEU A 239 67.52 -16.20 6.68
CA LEU A 239 66.64 -16.79 5.66
C LEU A 239 66.08 -15.78 4.63
N ASP A 240 66.66 -14.58 4.55
CA ASP A 240 66.18 -13.46 3.71
C ASP A 240 66.02 -13.82 2.22
N ASP A 241 66.90 -14.68 1.69
CA ASP A 241 66.93 -15.03 0.27
C ASP A 241 65.75 -15.91 -0.17
N LYS A 242 65.03 -16.55 0.76
CA LYS A 242 63.85 -17.40 0.43
C LYS A 242 62.52 -16.64 0.42
N LEU A 243 62.52 -15.35 0.78
CA LEU A 243 61.31 -14.51 0.84
C LEU A 243 60.91 -13.94 -0.52
N VAL A 244 61.88 -13.55 -1.36
CA VAL A 244 61.59 -12.96 -2.68
C VAL A 244 60.93 -13.97 -3.62
N GLU A 245 61.21 -15.27 -3.45
CA GLU A 245 60.71 -16.33 -4.33
C GLU A 245 59.28 -16.80 -4.00
N LYS A 246 58.73 -16.44 -2.84
CA LYS A 246 57.39 -16.91 -2.40
C LYS A 246 56.33 -15.83 -2.21
N VAL A 247 56.70 -14.55 -2.27
CA VAL A 247 55.75 -13.42 -2.15
C VAL A 247 55.34 -12.87 -3.54
N CYS A 248 55.97 -13.33 -4.63
CA CYS A 248 55.63 -12.94 -6.01
C CYS A 248 54.79 -13.98 -6.80
N LEU A 249 53.87 -14.69 -6.14
CA LEU A 249 52.84 -15.51 -6.78
C LEU A 249 51.45 -15.19 -6.24
#